data_AF-P80321-F1
#
_entry.id   AF-P80321-F1
#
_cell.length_a   1.000
_cell.length_b   1.000
_cell.length_c   1.000
_cell.angle_alpha   90.00
_cell.angle_beta   90.00
_cell.angle_gamma   90.00
#
_symmetry.space_group_name_H-M   'P 1'
#
loop_
_entity.id
_entity.type
_entity.pdbx_description
1 polymer ?
#
loop_
_entity_poly.entity_id
_entity_poly.type
_entity_poly.pdbx_seq_one_letter_code
_entity_poly.pdbx_strand_id
1 'polypeptide(L)' 'TKSTTTACCDFCPCTRSIPPQCQCTDVREKCHSACKSCLCTRSFPPQCRCYDITDFCYPSCS' A
#
# COMPACT_ATOMS: atom_id res chain seq x y z
N THR A 1 -0.83 3.15 -12.09
CA THR A 1 0.25 4.17 -12.03
C THR A 1 0.70 4.33 -10.58
N LYS A 2 1.93 4.76 -10.33
CA LYS A 2 2.45 4.99 -8.97
C LYS A 2 2.54 6.48 -8.66
N SER A 3 2.40 6.85 -7.39
CA SER A 3 2.73 8.18 -6.90
C SER A 3 4.25 8.41 -6.94
N THR A 4 4.69 9.65 -7.11
CA THR A 4 6.10 10.07 -6.99
C THR A 4 6.44 10.54 -5.58
N THR A 5 5.46 10.60 -4.68
CA THR A 5 5.65 10.95 -3.26
C THR A 5 6.33 9.82 -2.49
N THR A 6 6.86 10.15 -1.32
CA THR A 6 7.35 9.17 -0.34
C THR A 6 6.29 8.09 -0.10
N ALA A 7 6.75 6.84 0.05
CA ALA A 7 5.85 5.74 0.37
C ALA A 7 5.29 5.91 1.78
N CYS A 8 3.96 5.86 1.88
CA CYS A 8 3.23 6.00 3.12
C CYS A 8 2.06 5.01 3.14
N CYS A 9 1.55 4.70 4.33
CA CYS A 9 0.38 3.86 4.56
C CYS A 9 -0.34 4.24 5.86
N ASP A 10 -1.63 4.55 5.78
CA ASP A 10 -2.43 4.86 6.98
C ASP A 10 -2.98 3.58 7.65
N PHE A 11 -3.31 2.55 6.86
CA PHE A 11 -3.86 1.28 7.35
C PHE A 11 -2.97 0.10 6.97
N CYS A 12 -2.16 -0.36 7.93
CA CYS A 12 -1.21 -1.46 7.74
C CYS A 12 -1.42 -2.59 8.77
N PRO A 13 -2.36 -3.52 8.54
CA PRO A 13 -2.48 -4.74 9.35
C PRO A 13 -1.28 -5.67 9.18
N CYS A 14 -0.90 -6.35 10.26
CA CYS A 14 0.17 -7.35 10.29
C CYS A 14 -0.28 -8.65 10.98
N THR A 15 0.27 -9.78 10.56
CA THR A 15 0.17 -11.04 11.32
C THR A 15 0.99 -10.96 12.62
N ARG A 16 0.69 -11.84 13.58
CA ARG A 16 1.44 -11.97 14.84
C ARG A 16 2.64 -12.95 14.75
N SER A 17 3.08 -13.29 13.55
CA SER A 17 4.24 -14.16 13.31
C SER A 17 5.56 -13.39 13.47
N ILE A 18 6.69 -14.11 13.44
CA ILE A 18 8.03 -13.52 13.42
C ILE A 18 8.79 -14.09 12.20
N PRO A 19 9.11 -13.28 11.17
CA PRO A 19 8.74 -11.87 11.04
C PRO A 19 7.22 -11.69 10.86
N PRO A 20 6.68 -10.51 11.20
CA PRO A 20 5.30 -10.19 10.88
C PRO A 20 5.13 -10.12 9.36
N GLN A 21 3.94 -10.42 8.88
CA GLN A 21 3.55 -10.20 7.49
C GLN A 21 2.53 -9.06 7.48
N CYS A 22 2.97 -7.90 7.03
CA CYS A 22 2.26 -6.66 6.99
C CYS A 22 1.83 -6.33 5.55
N GLN A 23 0.64 -5.76 5.39
CA GLN A 23 0.15 -5.31 4.10
C GLN A 23 -0.48 -3.94 4.23
N CYS A 24 -0.12 -3.00 3.35
CA CYS A 24 -0.83 -1.75 3.26
C CYS A 24 -2.20 -1.94 2.59
N THR A 25 -3.27 -1.55 3.27
CA THR A 25 -4.66 -1.73 2.81
C THR A 25 -5.32 -0.45 2.32
N ASP A 26 -4.57 0.64 2.26
CA ASP A 26 -5.01 1.92 1.74
C ASP A 26 -5.57 1.81 0.32
N VAL A 27 -6.67 2.52 0.08
CA VAL A 27 -7.24 2.72 -1.25
C VAL A 27 -6.98 4.14 -1.68
N ARG A 28 -6.31 4.29 -2.83
CA ARG A 28 -5.91 5.59 -3.39
C ARG A 28 -6.09 5.56 -4.90
N GLU A 29 -6.07 6.72 -5.56
CA GLU A 29 -6.09 6.76 -7.04
C GLU A 29 -4.82 6.19 -7.68
N LYS A 30 -3.71 6.14 -6.93
CA LYS A 30 -2.42 5.59 -7.35
C LYS A 30 -1.79 4.85 -6.18
N CYS A 31 -1.11 3.74 -6.44
CA CYS A 31 -0.30 3.11 -5.40
C CYS A 31 0.90 3.98 -5.03
N HIS A 32 1.43 3.82 -3.83
CA HIS A 32 2.65 4.51 -3.40
C HIS A 32 3.87 4.12 -4.25
N SER A 33 4.90 4.96 -4.25
CA SER A 33 6.10 4.84 -5.11
C SER A 33 6.81 3.49 -4.98
N ALA A 34 6.92 2.97 -3.75
CA ALA A 34 7.59 1.70 -3.47
C ALA A 34 6.78 0.44 -3.81
N CYS A 35 5.47 0.55 -4.07
CA CYS A 35 4.60 -0.62 -4.27
C CYS A 35 4.99 -1.40 -5.54
N LYS A 36 5.33 -2.69 -5.44
CA LYS A 36 5.68 -3.56 -6.57
C LYS A 36 4.42 -4.13 -7.23
N SER A 37 3.48 -4.62 -6.44
CA SER A 37 2.22 -5.26 -6.87
C SER A 37 1.03 -4.32 -6.68
N CYS A 38 0.84 -3.41 -7.64
CA CYS A 38 -0.25 -2.44 -7.63
C CYS A 38 -1.43 -2.90 -8.49
N LEU A 39 -2.62 -3.02 -7.91
CA LEU A 39 -3.84 -3.35 -8.65
C LEU A 39 -4.88 -2.24 -8.50
N CYS A 40 -5.54 -1.90 -9.60
CA CYS A 40 -6.54 -0.83 -9.67
C CYS A 40 -7.84 -1.30 -10.32
N THR A 41 -8.96 -0.76 -9.89
CA THR A 41 -10.23 -0.89 -10.62
C THR A 41 -10.16 -0.18 -11.97
N ARG A 42 -11.03 -0.56 -12.91
CA ARG A 42 -11.21 0.12 -14.20
C ARG A 42 -12.19 1.31 -14.16
N SER A 43 -12.53 1.79 -12.95
CA SER A 43 -13.41 2.96 -12.75
C SER A 43 -12.66 4.27 -12.93
N PHE A 44 -13.40 5.38 -12.98
CA PHE A 44 -12.85 6.74 -12.95
C PHE A 44 -13.46 7.53 -11.76
N PRO A 45 -12.67 7.92 -10.74
CA PRO A 45 -11.25 7.63 -10.60
C PRO A 45 -10.97 6.13 -10.34
N PRO A 46 -9.76 5.65 -10.68
CA PRO A 46 -9.36 4.30 -10.34
C PRO A 46 -9.21 4.17 -8.82
N GLN A 47 -9.55 3.00 -8.28
CA GLN A 47 -9.29 2.65 -6.90
C GLN A 47 -8.18 1.62 -6.87
N CYS A 48 -6.99 2.06 -6.47
CA CYS A 48 -5.77 1.26 -6.43
C CYS A 48 -5.42 0.82 -5.01
N ARG A 49 -4.88 -0.39 -4.89
CA ARG A 49 -4.34 -0.98 -3.66
C ARG A 49 -2.98 -1.61 -3.93
N CYS A 50 -2.11 -1.56 -2.92
CA CYS A 50 -0.87 -2.32 -2.94
C CYS A 50 -1.06 -3.71 -2.34
N TYR A 51 -0.52 -4.74 -3.00
CA TYR A 51 -0.57 -6.13 -2.56
C TYR A 51 0.79 -6.68 -2.13
N ASP A 52 1.75 -5.79 -1.93
CA ASP A 52 3.03 -6.17 -1.36
C ASP A 52 2.84 -6.63 0.09
N ILE A 53 3.55 -7.69 0.46
CA ILE A 53 3.71 -8.12 1.84
C ILE A 53 5.12 -7.75 2.29
N THR A 54 5.21 -7.03 3.40
CA THR A 54 6.45 -6.59 4.04
C THR A 54 6.50 -7.04 5.48
N ASP A 55 7.65 -6.98 6.13
CA ASP A 55 7.83 -7.21 7.58
C ASP A 55 7.78 -5.92 8.40
N PHE A 56 7.40 -4.81 7.75
CA PHE A 56 7.25 -3.48 8.35
C PHE A 56 6.04 -2.75 7.75
N CYS A 57 5.67 -1.63 8.39
CA CYS A 57 4.70 -0.68 7.86
C CYS A 57 5.38 0.62 7.43
N TYR A 58 4.94 1.20 6.31
CA TYR A 58 5.35 2.54 5.91
C TYR A 58 4.80 3.59 6.89
N PRO A 59 5.43 4.78 7.01
CA PRO A 59 4.89 5.88 7.81
C PRO A 59 3.49 6.32 7.33
N SER A 60 2.74 7.01 8.18
CA SER A 60 1.45 7.60 7.81
C SER A 60 1.60 8.66 6.71
N CYS A 61 0.53 8.91 5.96
CA CYS A 61 0.53 9.81 4.79
C CYS A 61 0.37 11.31 5.12
N SER A 62 0.38 11.69 6.40
CA SER A 62 0.16 13.06 6.92
C SER A 62 1.25 14.06 6.54
#